data_AF-A0A918YUN8-F1
#
_entry.id   AF-A0A918YUN8-F1
#
_cell.length_a   1.000
_cell.length_b   1.000
_cell.length_c   1.000
_cell.angle_alpha   90.00
_cell.angle_beta   90.00
_cell.angle_gamma   90.00
#
_symmetry.space_group_name_H-M   'P 1'
#
loop_
_entity.id
_entity.type
_entity.pdbx_description
1 polymer ?
#
loop_
_entity_poly.entity_id
_entity_poly.type
_entity_poly.pdbx_seq_one_letter_code
_entity_poly.pdbx_strand_id
1 'polypeptide(L)'
;MLRRVRPALLVTALALPCLANAFTVTISPGPRAIYLRVGTGGYNGTPYSSDEDTLQANTTVNMVSLAIPAAQVGNGTDLAMAVNGGTPQQISHWDNYLFCNPNQVYVGFFYRLPRRESGTATLTVTTPPSLGNGLGDAIPIGQIRWTTSGNSDGAGTAQPVPAGSFNGGVQTLATFGDNSWRESCMSFFYANDAVVPAGTYTGRATYTLTAP
;
A
#
# COMPACT_ATOMS: atom_id res chain seq x y z
N MET A 1 39.92 33.65 48.35
CA MET A 1 38.71 33.15 49.04
C MET A 1 37.51 33.24 48.10
N LEU A 2 36.85 32.09 47.92
CA LEU A 2 35.56 31.78 47.30
C LEU A 2 35.20 32.28 45.88
N ARG A 3 35.36 31.34 44.94
CA ARG A 3 34.85 31.28 43.56
C ARG A 3 33.34 30.96 43.61
N ARG A 4 32.46 31.85 43.14
CA ARG A 4 31.02 31.57 42.97
C ARG A 4 30.78 30.83 41.66
N VAL A 5 30.52 29.53 41.73
CA VAL A 5 30.05 28.73 40.59
C VAL A 5 28.54 28.85 40.53
N ARG A 6 28.01 29.40 39.44
CA ARG A 6 26.56 29.42 39.15
C ARG A 6 26.20 28.11 38.44
N PRO A 7 25.19 27.34 38.88
CA PRO A 7 24.74 26.17 38.15
C PRO A 7 23.95 26.64 36.92
N ALA A 8 24.40 26.25 35.73
CA ALA A 8 23.63 26.41 34.50
C ALA A 8 22.54 25.33 34.48
N LEU A 9 21.28 25.76 34.53
CA LEU A 9 20.11 24.91 34.39
C LEU A 9 19.99 24.48 32.91
N LEU A 10 20.32 23.23 32.62
CA LEU A 10 20.16 22.65 31.29
C LEU A 10 18.67 22.31 31.11
N VAL A 11 17.94 23.14 30.35
CA VAL A 11 16.56 22.86 29.96
C VAL A 11 16.60 21.88 28.79
N THR A 12 16.38 20.60 29.06
CA THR A 12 16.18 19.57 28.04
C THR A 12 14.81 19.81 27.42
N ALA A 13 14.76 20.39 26.22
CA ALA A 13 13.54 20.49 25.45
C ALA A 13 13.04 19.07 25.12
N LEU A 14 11.92 18.65 25.72
CA LEU A 14 11.19 17.47 25.28
C LEU A 14 10.73 17.73 23.83
N ALA A 15 11.42 17.11 22.86
CA ALA A 15 10.88 16.95 21.53
C ALA A 15 9.63 16.07 21.65
N LEU A 16 8.43 16.67 21.57
CA LEU A 16 7.22 15.90 21.32
C LEU A 16 7.45 15.16 19.99
N PRO A 17 7.36 13.83 19.94
CA PRO A 17 7.33 13.15 18.65
C PRO A 17 6.07 13.64 17.94
N CYS A 18 6.24 14.43 16.89
CA CYS A 18 5.17 14.67 15.94
C CYS A 18 4.84 13.28 15.39
N LEU A 19 3.68 12.74 15.78
CA LEU A 19 3.16 11.52 15.19
C LEU A 19 3.02 11.80 13.70
N ALA A 20 3.91 11.23 12.90
CA ALA A 20 3.79 11.33 11.47
C ALA A 20 2.48 10.63 11.10
N ASN A 21 1.65 11.34 10.33
CA ASN A 21 0.37 10.80 9.90
C ASN A 21 0.60 10.01 8.63
N ALA A 22 -0.04 8.85 8.56
CA ALA A 22 -0.13 8.12 7.31
C ALA A 22 -0.92 8.96 6.32
N PHE A 23 -0.74 8.76 5.01
CA PHE A 23 -1.46 9.54 4.02
C PHE A 23 -2.98 9.33 4.11
N THR A 24 -3.64 10.16 4.92
CA THR A 24 -5.09 10.19 5.15
C THR A 24 -5.51 11.64 5.20
N VAL A 25 -6.39 12.02 4.27
CA VAL A 25 -6.88 13.40 4.16
C VAL A 25 -8.39 13.39 4.24
N THR A 26 -8.97 14.26 5.08
CA THR A 26 -10.42 14.47 5.11
C THR A 26 -10.84 15.16 3.82
N ILE A 27 -11.85 14.59 3.14
CA ILE A 27 -12.46 15.20 1.96
C ILE A 27 -13.83 15.77 2.32
N SER A 28 -14.25 16.82 1.62
CA SER A 28 -15.58 17.39 1.83
C SER A 28 -16.68 16.38 1.48
N PRO A 29 -17.79 16.34 2.24
CA PRO A 29 -18.97 15.58 1.85
C PRO A 29 -19.47 15.95 0.44
N GLY A 30 -20.16 15.02 -0.23
CA GLY A 30 -20.69 15.20 -1.58
C GLY A 30 -21.52 14.00 -2.02
N PRO A 31 -21.85 13.84 -3.31
CA PRO A 31 -22.59 12.66 -3.77
C PRO A 31 -21.88 11.36 -3.39
N ARG A 32 -22.67 10.30 -3.24
CA ARG A 32 -22.14 8.97 -2.91
C ARG A 32 -21.19 8.53 -4.03
N ALA A 33 -19.93 8.29 -3.66
CA ALA A 33 -18.90 7.86 -4.59
C ALA A 33 -17.88 6.98 -3.89
N ILE A 34 -17.31 6.05 -4.65
CA ILE A 34 -16.23 5.18 -4.20
C ILE A 34 -15.18 5.10 -5.29
N TYR A 35 -13.92 5.06 -4.90
CA TYR A 35 -12.79 5.03 -5.83
C TYR A 35 -11.71 4.13 -5.29
N LEU A 36 -11.17 3.31 -6.18
CA LEU A 36 -10.01 2.48 -5.92
C LEU A 36 -9.06 2.58 -7.11
N ARG A 37 -7.80 2.90 -6.82
CA ARG A 37 -6.69 2.74 -7.74
C ARG A 37 -5.65 1.83 -7.12
N VAL A 38 -5.21 0.87 -7.92
CA VAL A 38 -4.08 0.02 -7.62
C VAL A 38 -3.13 0.09 -8.81
N GLY A 39 -1.91 0.54 -8.56
CA GLY A 39 -0.91 0.72 -9.59
C GLY A 39 -1.24 1.84 -10.58
N THR A 40 -1.00 1.58 -11.86
CA THR A 40 -1.07 2.58 -12.95
C THR A 40 -2.48 3.02 -13.35
N GLY A 41 -3.55 2.47 -12.77
CA GLY A 41 -4.93 2.75 -13.19
C GLY A 41 -5.31 4.23 -13.24
N GLY A 42 -6.05 4.65 -14.27
CA GLY A 42 -6.38 6.05 -14.50
C GLY A 42 -7.62 6.54 -13.75
N TYR A 43 -7.73 7.87 -13.64
CA TYR A 43 -8.94 8.63 -13.37
C TYR A 43 -8.93 9.82 -14.32
N ASN A 44 -10.08 10.24 -14.83
CA ASN A 44 -10.18 11.47 -15.61
C ASN A 44 -10.83 12.56 -14.74
N GLY A 45 -10.12 13.64 -14.47
CA GLY A 45 -10.54 14.73 -13.58
C GLY A 45 -9.68 14.86 -12.31
N THR A 46 -9.94 15.89 -11.50
CA THR A 46 -9.51 15.87 -10.09
C THR A 46 -10.45 14.92 -9.38
N PRO A 47 -9.98 13.89 -8.67
CA PRO A 47 -10.88 13.15 -7.82
C PRO A 47 -11.49 14.15 -6.82
N TYR A 48 -12.64 13.84 -6.22
CA TYR A 48 -13.29 14.70 -5.20
C TYR A 48 -13.83 16.08 -5.66
N SER A 49 -13.60 16.59 -6.88
CA SER A 49 -13.99 17.97 -7.26
C SER A 49 -15.31 18.14 -8.02
N SER A 50 -15.91 17.10 -8.62
CA SER A 50 -17.12 17.29 -9.43
C SER A 50 -17.98 16.03 -9.61
N ASP A 51 -19.27 16.25 -9.82
CA ASP A 51 -20.30 15.23 -10.07
C ASP A 51 -20.18 14.55 -11.46
N GLU A 52 -19.15 14.90 -12.25
CA GLU A 52 -18.92 14.43 -13.63
C GLU A 52 -17.74 13.45 -13.75
N ASP A 53 -17.21 12.99 -12.62
CA ASP A 53 -16.03 12.16 -12.60
C ASP A 53 -16.34 10.75 -13.13
N THR A 54 -15.79 10.42 -14.29
CA THR A 54 -15.95 9.10 -14.91
C THR A 54 -14.86 8.17 -14.42
N LEU A 55 -15.23 7.25 -13.52
CA LEU A 55 -14.39 6.13 -13.10
C LEU A 55 -13.92 5.35 -14.34
N GLN A 56 -12.61 5.28 -14.58
CA GLN A 56 -12.05 4.53 -15.70
C GLN A 56 -11.62 3.14 -15.25
N ALA A 57 -11.98 2.12 -16.04
CA ALA A 57 -11.43 0.79 -15.88
C ALA A 57 -9.94 0.79 -16.26
N ASN A 58 -9.09 0.28 -15.39
CA ASN A 58 -7.66 0.17 -15.64
C ASN A 58 -7.39 -0.93 -16.70
N THR A 59 -6.77 -0.58 -17.82
CA THR A 59 -6.36 -1.52 -18.87
C THR A 59 -4.97 -2.14 -18.63
N THR A 60 -4.22 -1.62 -17.65
CA THR A 60 -2.86 -2.05 -17.29
C THR A 60 -2.80 -2.63 -15.89
N VAL A 61 -2.51 -3.93 -15.77
CA VAL A 61 -2.35 -4.58 -14.47
C VAL A 61 -0.87 -4.55 -14.08
N ASN A 62 -0.54 -3.91 -12.96
CA ASN A 62 0.80 -4.05 -12.37
C ASN A 62 1.05 -5.53 -12.06
N MET A 63 2.10 -6.10 -12.64
CA MET A 63 2.49 -7.48 -12.44
C MET A 63 3.60 -7.55 -11.40
N VAL A 64 3.29 -8.08 -10.21
CA VAL A 64 4.33 -8.41 -9.23
C VAL A 64 4.85 -9.80 -9.56
N SER A 65 6.16 -9.92 -9.76
CA SER A 65 6.81 -11.18 -10.10
C SER A 65 8.02 -11.43 -9.21
N LEU A 66 8.27 -12.70 -8.94
CA LEU A 66 9.45 -13.14 -8.23
C LEU A 66 10.37 -13.88 -9.19
N ALA A 67 11.63 -13.48 -9.26
CA ALA A 67 12.69 -14.29 -9.85
C ALA A 67 13.53 -14.88 -8.72
N ILE A 68 13.66 -16.20 -8.68
CA ILE A 68 14.51 -16.92 -7.73
C ILE A 68 15.81 -17.27 -8.46
N PRO A 69 16.95 -16.63 -8.14
CA PRO A 69 18.25 -17.03 -8.66
C PRO A 69 18.66 -18.40 -8.13
N ALA A 70 19.40 -19.18 -8.94
CA ALA A 70 19.88 -20.51 -8.56
C ALA A 70 20.67 -20.51 -7.24
N ALA A 71 21.44 -19.45 -6.98
CA ALA A 71 22.23 -19.29 -5.75
C ALA A 71 21.38 -19.01 -4.50
N GLN A 72 20.10 -18.66 -4.65
CA GLN A 72 19.20 -18.31 -3.55
C GLN A 72 18.12 -19.36 -3.26
N VAL A 73 18.14 -20.48 -4.01
CA VAL A 73 17.21 -21.58 -3.79
C VAL A 73 17.40 -22.17 -2.39
N GLY A 74 16.33 -22.14 -1.57
CA GLY A 74 16.28 -22.82 -0.28
C GLY A 74 17.21 -22.27 0.80
N ASN A 75 17.65 -21.02 0.67
CA ASN A 75 18.54 -20.39 1.66
C ASN A 75 17.79 -19.67 2.81
N GLY A 76 16.45 -19.69 2.81
CA GLY A 76 15.63 -19.08 3.86
C GLY A 76 15.72 -17.55 3.96
N THR A 77 16.35 -16.90 2.97
CA THR A 77 16.49 -15.44 2.96
C THR A 77 15.35 -14.82 2.16
N ASP A 78 14.63 -13.90 2.80
CA ASP A 78 13.56 -13.12 2.16
C ASP A 78 14.05 -12.47 0.84
N LEU A 79 13.30 -12.68 -0.24
CA LEU A 79 13.57 -12.10 -1.55
C LEU A 79 12.56 -10.99 -1.85
N ALA A 80 13.05 -9.80 -2.16
CA ALA A 80 12.21 -8.72 -2.67
C ALA A 80 11.63 -9.10 -4.04
N MET A 81 10.32 -8.93 -4.20
CA MET A 81 9.66 -9.15 -5.48
C MET A 81 9.76 -7.90 -6.35
N ALA A 82 9.79 -8.10 -7.67
CA ALA A 82 9.81 -7.04 -8.65
C ALA A 82 8.38 -6.63 -9.04
N VAL A 83 8.09 -5.33 -9.04
CA VAL A 83 6.88 -4.76 -9.63
C VAL A 83 7.19 -4.44 -11.08
N ASN A 84 6.68 -5.26 -11.98
CA ASN A 84 6.85 -5.18 -13.43
C ASN A 84 5.54 -4.74 -14.12
N GLY A 85 5.64 -4.26 -15.37
CA GLY A 85 4.47 -3.90 -16.18
C GLY A 85 4.20 -2.40 -16.24
N GLY A 86 4.98 -1.68 -17.05
CA GLY A 86 4.85 -0.23 -17.25
C GLY A 86 5.57 0.60 -16.18
N THR A 87 5.48 1.92 -16.30
CA THR A 87 6.00 2.86 -15.30
C THR A 87 5.09 2.84 -14.07
N PRO A 88 5.56 2.40 -12.88
CA PRO A 88 4.71 2.34 -11.69
C PRO A 88 4.17 3.73 -11.33
N GLN A 89 2.96 3.79 -10.77
CA GLN A 89 2.44 5.04 -10.21
C GLN A 89 3.28 5.40 -8.98
N GLN A 90 4.09 6.45 -9.10
CA GLN A 90 4.96 6.94 -8.03
C GLN A 90 4.44 8.21 -7.39
N ILE A 91 3.57 8.92 -8.10
CA ILE A 91 3.07 10.23 -7.70
C ILE A 91 1.75 10.03 -6.94
N SER A 92 1.57 10.73 -5.82
CA SER A 92 0.30 10.79 -5.11
C SER A 92 -0.79 11.31 -6.04
N HIS A 93 -1.95 10.65 -6.03
CA HIS A 93 -3.07 11.17 -6.81
C HIS A 93 -3.74 12.36 -6.11
N TRP A 94 -3.52 12.51 -4.81
CA TRP A 94 -4.03 13.64 -4.05
C TRP A 94 -3.39 14.98 -4.43
N ASP A 95 -2.06 15.05 -4.33
CA ASP A 95 -1.32 16.32 -4.37
C ASP A 95 -0.25 16.40 -5.46
N ASN A 96 -0.09 15.34 -6.25
CA ASN A 96 0.92 15.22 -7.31
C ASN A 96 2.39 15.26 -6.83
N TYR A 97 2.67 15.01 -5.55
CA TYR A 97 4.05 14.82 -5.07
C TYR A 97 4.50 13.37 -5.17
N LEU A 98 5.82 13.16 -5.19
CA LEU A 98 6.39 11.81 -5.16
C LEU A 98 6.01 11.11 -3.84
N PHE A 99 5.20 10.05 -3.93
CA PHE A 99 4.69 9.31 -2.79
C PHE A 99 5.22 7.87 -2.71
N CYS A 100 5.34 7.17 -3.84
CA CYS A 100 5.90 5.82 -3.88
C CYS A 100 7.28 5.77 -4.55
N ASN A 101 8.14 4.91 -4.02
CA ASN A 101 9.44 4.61 -4.62
C ASN A 101 9.29 3.67 -5.83
N PRO A 102 10.32 3.57 -6.69
CA PRO A 102 10.39 2.51 -7.68
C PRO A 102 10.22 1.14 -7.00
N ASN A 103 9.64 0.18 -7.72
CA ASN A 103 9.37 -1.17 -7.20
C ASN A 103 8.32 -1.25 -6.07
N GLN A 104 7.41 -0.27 -5.98
CA GLN A 104 6.25 -0.31 -5.09
C GLN A 104 4.94 -0.24 -5.87
N VAL A 105 3.87 -0.80 -5.30
CA VAL A 105 2.51 -0.68 -5.82
C VAL A 105 1.77 0.40 -5.03
N TYR A 106 1.43 1.50 -5.72
CA TYR A 106 0.54 2.52 -5.18
C TYR A 106 -0.88 1.98 -5.01
N VAL A 107 -1.49 2.24 -3.86
CA VAL A 107 -2.90 1.95 -3.56
C VAL A 107 -3.53 3.23 -3.03
N GLY A 108 -4.48 3.79 -3.76
CA GLY A 108 -5.20 5.01 -3.38
C GLY A 108 -6.71 4.77 -3.43
N PHE A 109 -7.44 5.23 -2.41
CA PHE A 109 -8.87 4.96 -2.31
C PHE A 109 -9.62 5.99 -1.46
N PHE A 110 -10.91 6.13 -1.74
CA PHE A 110 -11.85 6.87 -0.89
C PHE A 110 -13.26 6.28 -0.94
N TYR A 111 -14.04 6.66 0.05
CA TYR A 111 -15.48 6.50 0.09
C TYR A 111 -16.08 7.84 0.54
N ARG A 112 -16.96 8.42 -0.26
CA ARG A 112 -17.54 9.74 -0.05
C ARG A 112 -19.04 9.62 0.14
N LEU A 113 -19.58 10.37 1.11
CA LEU A 113 -21.00 10.42 1.42
C LEU A 113 -21.50 11.86 1.60
N PRO A 114 -22.81 12.11 1.46
CA PRO A 114 -23.43 13.37 1.80
C PRO A 114 -23.28 13.72 3.29
N ARG A 115 -23.34 15.01 3.62
CA ARG A 115 -23.02 15.55 4.97
C ARG A 115 -23.84 14.97 6.14
N ARG A 116 -24.99 14.35 5.87
CA ARG A 116 -25.90 13.78 6.88
C ARG A 116 -25.95 12.24 6.84
N GLU A 117 -25.10 11.63 6.02
CA GLU A 117 -24.91 10.19 5.96
C GLU A 117 -23.57 9.83 6.60
N SER A 118 -23.46 8.60 7.07
CA SER A 118 -22.22 8.03 7.60
C SER A 118 -22.17 6.57 7.20
N GLY A 119 -20.98 6.08 6.90
CA GLY A 119 -20.81 4.69 6.53
C GLY A 119 -19.36 4.26 6.54
N THR A 120 -19.15 2.98 6.29
CA THR A 120 -17.81 2.39 6.20
C THR A 120 -17.65 1.68 4.88
N ALA A 121 -16.48 1.81 4.28
CA ALA A 121 -16.07 1.01 3.14
C ALA A 121 -15.00 -0.01 3.56
N THR A 122 -14.95 -1.12 2.81
CA THR A 122 -14.01 -2.21 3.05
C THR A 122 -13.21 -2.48 1.79
N LEU A 123 -11.89 -2.43 1.93
CA LEU A 123 -10.93 -2.86 0.92
C LEU A 123 -10.58 -4.32 1.18
N THR A 124 -10.79 -5.17 0.19
CA THR A 124 -10.42 -6.58 0.18
C THR A 124 -9.43 -6.86 -0.93
N VAL A 125 -8.68 -7.95 -0.78
CA VAL A 125 -7.86 -8.51 -1.85
C VAL A 125 -8.14 -10.00 -1.98
N THR A 126 -8.24 -10.45 -3.22
CA THR A 126 -8.39 -11.86 -3.60
C THR A 126 -7.13 -12.33 -4.29
N THR A 127 -6.51 -13.40 -3.79
CA THR A 127 -5.31 -14.00 -4.39
C THR A 127 -5.51 -15.48 -4.73
N PRO A 128 -4.77 -16.00 -5.73
CA PRO A 128 -4.69 -17.44 -5.96
C PRO A 128 -4.09 -18.15 -4.74
N PRO A 129 -4.24 -19.48 -4.64
CA PRO A 129 -3.59 -20.28 -3.59
C PRO A 129 -2.06 -20.33 -3.74
N SER A 130 -1.54 -20.06 -4.94
CA SER A 130 -0.11 -20.10 -5.23
C SER A 130 0.29 -19.17 -6.39
N LEU A 131 1.58 -18.83 -6.45
CA LEU A 131 2.22 -18.29 -7.65
C LEU A 131 2.74 -19.46 -8.51
N GLY A 132 2.52 -19.41 -9.83
CA GLY A 132 2.97 -20.46 -10.75
C GLY A 132 4.11 -19.99 -11.66
N ASN A 133 4.94 -20.94 -12.11
CA ASN A 133 5.99 -20.68 -13.12
C ASN A 133 5.61 -21.11 -14.55
N GLY A 134 4.42 -21.68 -14.75
CA GLY A 134 3.96 -22.20 -16.05
C GLY A 134 4.56 -23.54 -16.45
N LEU A 135 5.45 -24.12 -15.64
CA LEU A 135 6.12 -25.41 -15.85
C LEU A 135 5.65 -26.51 -14.88
N GLY A 136 4.75 -26.17 -13.95
CA GLY A 136 4.16 -27.10 -12.97
C GLY A 136 4.62 -26.87 -11.54
N ASP A 137 5.64 -26.03 -11.31
CA ASP A 137 6.05 -25.65 -9.96
C ASP A 137 5.23 -24.46 -9.45
N ALA A 138 5.05 -24.44 -8.12
CA ALA A 138 4.24 -23.44 -7.47
C ALA A 138 4.81 -23.02 -6.11
N ILE A 139 4.71 -21.73 -5.81
CA ILE A 139 5.00 -21.16 -4.50
C ILE A 139 3.67 -20.94 -3.78
N PRO A 140 3.45 -21.53 -2.60
CA PRO A 140 2.26 -21.24 -1.80
C PRO A 140 2.13 -19.74 -1.53
N ILE A 141 0.94 -19.17 -1.70
CA ILE A 141 0.75 -17.71 -1.55
C ILE A 141 1.05 -17.22 -0.12
N GLY A 142 0.95 -18.12 0.88
CA GLY A 142 1.37 -17.89 2.26
C GLY A 142 2.82 -17.49 2.45
N GLN A 143 3.67 -17.73 1.45
CA GLN A 143 5.07 -17.29 1.43
C GLN A 143 5.25 -15.84 0.99
N ILE A 144 4.18 -15.17 0.55
CA ILE A 144 4.22 -13.80 0.06
C ILE A 144 3.70 -12.86 1.13
N ARG A 145 4.60 -12.00 1.61
CA ARG A 145 4.32 -10.91 2.55
C ARG A 145 4.44 -9.55 1.88
N TRP A 146 3.86 -8.54 2.48
CA TRP A 146 4.04 -7.15 2.07
C TRP A 146 4.28 -6.23 3.25
N THR A 147 5.02 -5.16 2.98
CA THR A 147 5.12 -3.99 3.85
C THR A 147 4.43 -2.81 3.19
N THR A 148 4.09 -1.79 3.98
CA THR A 148 3.50 -0.55 3.49
C THR A 148 4.27 0.67 3.98
N SER A 149 4.23 1.72 3.17
CA SER A 149 4.92 2.99 3.42
C SER A 149 4.29 4.11 2.60
N GLY A 150 4.75 5.33 2.85
CA GLY A 150 4.57 6.49 1.99
C GLY A 150 5.81 7.37 2.12
N ASN A 151 6.24 8.00 1.03
CA ASN A 151 7.35 8.95 1.12
C ASN A 151 6.95 10.13 1.99
N SER A 152 7.83 10.50 2.92
CA SER A 152 7.56 11.51 3.96
C SER A 152 6.60 11.08 5.07
N ASP A 153 6.02 9.88 4.99
CA ASP A 153 5.41 9.25 6.17
C ASP A 153 6.55 8.89 7.13
N GLY A 154 6.43 9.31 8.39
CA GLY A 154 7.45 9.02 9.38
C GLY A 154 7.60 7.51 9.59
N ALA A 155 8.80 7.08 9.98
CA ALA A 155 9.07 5.67 10.24
C ALA A 155 8.11 5.11 11.30
N GLY A 156 7.55 3.91 11.04
CA GLY A 156 6.63 3.23 11.96
C GLY A 156 5.20 3.76 11.95
N THR A 157 4.86 4.69 11.06
CA THR A 157 3.50 5.20 10.90
C THR A 157 2.54 4.11 10.43
N ALA A 158 1.41 3.95 11.12
CA ALA A 158 0.37 2.98 10.75
C ALA A 158 -0.29 3.38 9.42
N GLN A 159 -0.04 2.61 8.38
CA GLN A 159 -0.51 2.89 7.02
C GLN A 159 -2.00 2.57 6.83
N PRO A 160 -2.73 3.27 5.92
CA PRO A 160 -4.12 2.97 5.61
C PRO A 160 -4.34 1.53 5.15
N VAL A 161 -3.40 0.99 4.38
CA VAL A 161 -3.25 -0.45 4.18
C VAL A 161 -2.17 -0.94 5.14
N PRO A 162 -2.49 -1.75 6.16
CA PRO A 162 -1.50 -2.31 7.06
C PRO A 162 -0.59 -3.33 6.34
N ALA A 163 0.63 -3.50 6.84
CA ALA A 163 1.53 -4.58 6.42
C ALA A 163 0.92 -5.95 6.78
N GLY A 164 1.27 -7.00 6.04
CA GLY A 164 0.70 -8.32 6.26
C GLY A 164 1.25 -9.42 5.34
N SER A 165 0.56 -10.55 5.32
CA SER A 165 0.85 -11.71 4.47
C SER A 165 -0.42 -12.21 3.79
N PHE A 166 -0.27 -12.82 2.61
CA PHE A 166 -1.41 -13.37 1.89
C PHE A 166 -1.78 -14.74 2.46
N ASN A 167 -3.08 -14.99 2.63
CA ASN A 167 -3.57 -16.28 3.14
C ASN A 167 -4.31 -17.09 2.06
N GLY A 168 -4.39 -16.58 0.83
CA GLY A 168 -5.18 -17.17 -0.26
C GLY A 168 -6.67 -16.85 -0.15
N GLY A 169 -7.37 -16.88 -1.29
CA GLY A 169 -8.79 -16.51 -1.33
C GLY A 169 -8.98 -15.02 -1.05
N VAL A 170 -10.13 -14.66 -0.46
CA VAL A 170 -10.48 -13.27 -0.12
C VAL A 170 -9.99 -12.94 1.29
N GLN A 171 -9.29 -11.82 1.44
CA GLN A 171 -8.89 -11.28 2.73
C GLN A 171 -9.20 -9.78 2.81
N THR A 172 -9.56 -9.31 4.01
CA THR A 172 -9.77 -7.88 4.25
C THR A 172 -8.42 -7.20 4.50
N LEU A 173 -8.18 -6.09 3.81
CA LEU A 173 -6.99 -5.26 4.00
C LEU A 173 -7.27 -4.08 4.92
N ALA A 174 -8.39 -3.39 4.72
CA ALA A 174 -8.73 -2.21 5.49
C ALA A 174 -10.24 -2.00 5.57
N THR A 175 -10.69 -1.42 6.68
CA THR A 175 -12.04 -0.86 6.84
C THR A 175 -11.89 0.58 7.32
N PHE A 176 -12.64 1.49 6.70
CA PHE A 176 -12.51 2.91 6.97
C PHE A 176 -13.83 3.66 6.83
N GLY A 177 -13.95 4.77 7.57
CA GLY A 177 -15.12 5.65 7.50
C GLY A 177 -15.15 6.51 6.23
N ASP A 178 -16.34 7.04 5.94
CA ASP A 178 -16.59 7.96 4.83
C ASP A 178 -15.78 9.27 4.91
N ASN A 179 -15.77 9.98 3.79
CA ASN A 179 -15.19 11.31 3.64
C ASN A 179 -13.69 11.38 4.03
N SER A 180 -12.96 10.29 3.75
CA SER A 180 -11.50 10.23 3.84
C SER A 180 -10.87 9.67 2.56
N TRP A 181 -9.85 10.37 2.07
CA TRP A 181 -8.91 9.91 1.06
C TRP A 181 -7.71 9.25 1.72
N ARG A 182 -7.24 8.12 1.17
CA ARG A 182 -6.20 7.29 1.76
C ARG A 182 -5.23 6.77 0.70
N GLU A 183 -3.93 6.78 1.01
CA GLU A 183 -2.89 6.24 0.12
C GLU A 183 -1.92 5.33 0.87
N SER A 184 -1.36 4.33 0.18
CA SER A 184 -0.28 3.48 0.68
C SER A 184 0.56 2.96 -0.48
N CYS A 185 1.86 2.80 -0.26
CA CYS A 185 2.80 2.16 -1.17
C CYS A 185 3.15 0.77 -0.65
N MET A 186 2.81 -0.28 -1.39
CA MET A 186 3.06 -1.67 -1.02
C MET A 186 4.36 -2.21 -1.63
N SER A 187 5.18 -2.88 -0.81
CA SER A 187 6.36 -3.63 -1.25
C SER A 187 6.19 -5.10 -0.90
N PHE A 188 6.44 -6.01 -1.85
CA PHE A 188 6.20 -7.44 -1.71
C PHE A 188 7.49 -8.24 -1.55
N PHE A 189 7.44 -9.29 -0.73
CA PHE A 189 8.57 -10.14 -0.42
C PHE A 189 8.12 -11.60 -0.40
N TYR A 190 9.01 -12.47 -0.86
CA TYR A 190 8.91 -13.91 -0.72
C TYR A 190 9.77 -14.37 0.44
N ALA A 191 9.18 -15.07 1.41
CA ALA A 191 9.86 -15.52 2.62
C ALA A 191 10.97 -16.57 2.35
N ASN A 192 10.87 -17.32 1.24
CA ASN A 192 11.85 -18.34 0.87
C ASN A 192 12.01 -19.48 1.89
N ASP A 193 10.94 -19.79 2.64
CA ASP A 193 10.89 -20.96 3.53
C ASP A 193 10.54 -22.25 2.78
N ALA A 194 9.80 -22.14 1.67
CA ALA A 194 9.48 -23.25 0.78
C ALA A 194 10.57 -23.41 -0.28
N VAL A 195 11.28 -24.54 -0.30
CA VAL A 195 12.30 -24.81 -1.31
C VAL A 195 11.64 -25.11 -2.66
N VAL A 196 11.72 -24.17 -3.60
CA VAL A 196 11.23 -24.35 -4.98
C VAL A 196 12.37 -24.14 -5.99
N PRO A 197 12.28 -24.71 -7.20
CA PRO A 197 13.29 -24.49 -8.23
C PRO A 197 13.46 -23.01 -8.60
N ALA A 198 14.66 -22.67 -9.06
CA ALA A 198 14.95 -21.37 -9.66
C ALA A 198 14.03 -21.11 -10.86
N GLY A 199 13.58 -19.87 -11.01
CA GLY A 199 12.63 -19.51 -12.05
C GLY A 199 11.87 -18.22 -11.75
N THR A 200 10.97 -17.87 -12.67
CA THR A 200 10.07 -16.73 -12.49
C THR A 200 8.69 -17.23 -12.11
N TYR A 201 8.15 -16.73 -11.00
CA TYR A 201 6.82 -17.08 -10.50
C TYR A 201 5.94 -15.84 -10.53
N THR A 202 4.72 -16.02 -11.05
CA THR A 202 3.74 -14.94 -11.18
C THR A 202 2.39 -15.36 -10.64
N GLY A 203 1.60 -14.37 -10.25
CA GLY A 203 0.23 -14.53 -9.80
C GLY A 203 -0.49 -13.20 -9.83
N ARG A 204 -1.82 -13.23 -9.71
CA ARG A 204 -2.65 -12.02 -9.79
C ARG A 204 -3.41 -11.82 -8.48
N ALA A 205 -3.18 -10.67 -7.85
CA ALA A 205 -4.02 -10.18 -6.76
C ALA A 205 -5.09 -9.23 -7.34
N THR A 206 -6.34 -9.41 -6.93
CA THR A 206 -7.47 -8.55 -7.31
C THR A 206 -7.94 -7.78 -6.09
N TYR A 207 -7.91 -6.46 -6.16
CA TYR A 207 -8.36 -5.59 -5.07
C TYR A 207 -9.77 -5.12 -5.33
N THR A 208 -10.63 -5.20 -4.32
CA THR A 208 -12.04 -4.82 -4.41
C THR A 208 -12.37 -3.89 -3.27
N LEU A 209 -12.92 -2.73 -3.60
CA LEU A 209 -13.42 -1.78 -2.63
C LEU A 209 -14.96 -1.79 -2.67
N THR A 210 -15.57 -1.97 -1.51
CA THR A 210 -17.03 -2.10 -1.38
C THR A 210 -17.55 -1.14 -0.31
N ALA A 211 -18.70 -0.52 -0.58
CA ALA A 211 -19.44 0.30 0.37
C ALA A 211 -20.96 -0.01 0.31
N PRO A 212 -21.73 0.29 1.37
CA PRO A 212 -23.18 0.11 1.42
C PRO A 212 -23.98 1.05 0.50
#